data_AF-A0A432T1T1-F1
#
_entry.id   AF-A0A432T1T1-F1
#
_cell.length_a   1.000
_cell.length_b   1.000
_cell.length_c   1.000
_cell.angle_alpha   90.00
_cell.angle_beta   90.00
_cell.angle_gamma   90.00
#
_symmetry.space_group_name_H-M   'P 1'
#
loop_
_entity.id
_entity.type
_entity.pdbx_description
1 polymer ?
#
loop_
_entity_poly.entity_id
_entity_poly.type
_entity_poly.pdbx_seq_one_letter_code
_entity_poly.pdbx_strand_id
1 'polypeptide(L)' 'MHNKNKPTKETLLSDIEKLIAYGREEPTINPSLLAYLDIDDLLHIKAKLLERVGTLSDEDKIWLEQFKKYS' A
#
# COMPACT_ATOMS: atom_id res chain seq x y z
N MET A 1 17.75 -20.33 1.19
CA MET A 1 17.78 -19.70 2.53
C MET A 1 16.69 -18.64 2.56
N HIS A 2 15.53 -18.93 3.16
CA HIS A 2 14.44 -17.96 3.29
C HIS A 2 14.63 -17.22 4.62
N ASN A 3 15.43 -16.13 4.62
CA ASN A 3 15.42 -15.21 5.73
C ASN A 3 14.04 -14.54 5.76
N LYS A 4 13.18 -14.99 6.67
CA LYS A 4 12.00 -14.22 7.08
C LYS A 4 12.52 -12.98 7.79
N ASN A 5 12.91 -11.95 7.04
CA ASN A 5 13.19 -10.64 7.59
C ASN A 5 11.92 -10.22 8.34
N LYS A 6 12.02 -10.13 9.66
CA LYS A 6 10.97 -9.49 10.45
C LYS A 6 10.78 -8.09 9.84
N PRO A 7 9.53 -7.70 9.53
CA PRO A 7 9.28 -6.37 8.98
C PRO A 7 9.85 -5.33 9.95
N THR A 8 10.66 -4.41 9.46
CA THR A 8 11.11 -3.25 10.24
C THR A 8 10.21 -2.06 9.93
N LYS A 9 10.22 -1.05 10.80
CA LYS A 9 9.37 0.15 10.62
C LYS A 9 9.63 0.81 9.25
N GLU A 10 10.89 0.84 8.82
CA GLU A 10 11.32 1.41 7.54
C GLU A 10 10.73 0.62 6.35
N THR A 11 10.78 -0.71 6.41
CA THR A 11 10.22 -1.55 5.34
C THR A 11 8.69 -1.42 5.27
N LEU A 12 8.02 -1.32 6.42
CA LEU A 12 6.59 -1.10 6.48
C LEU A 12 6.20 0.27 5.94
N LEU A 13 6.96 1.32 6.28
CA LEU A 13 6.72 2.65 5.75
C LEU A 13 6.84 2.69 4.23
N SER A 14 7.91 2.10 3.67
CA SER A 14 8.09 2.06 2.23
C SER A 14 6.96 1.30 1.52
N ASP A 15 6.48 0.21 2.11
CA ASP A 15 5.33 -0.54 1.57
C ASP A 15 4.03 0.28 1.64
N ILE A 16 3.79 0.98 2.76
CA ILE A 16 2.65 1.87 2.94
C ILE A 16 2.70 3.02 1.93
N GLU A 17 3.86 3.64 1.74
CA GLU A 17 4.06 4.71 0.76
C GLU A 17 3.73 4.24 -0.65
N LYS A 18 4.18 3.06 -1.06
CA LYS A 18 3.83 2.48 -2.37
C LYS A 18 2.33 2.23 -2.53
N LEU A 19 1.65 1.81 -1.46
CA LEU A 19 0.20 1.59 -1.47
C LEU A 19 -0.59 2.90 -1.57
N ILE A 20 -0.08 3.99 -0.99
CA ILE A 20 -0.71 5.32 -1.02
C ILE A 20 -0.37 6.07 -2.31
N ALA A 21 0.85 5.91 -2.83
CA ALA A 21 1.36 6.60 -4.01
C ALA A 21 0.75 6.10 -5.33
N TYR A 22 -0.35 5.34 -5.30
CA TYR A 22 -1.09 4.91 -6.48
C TYR A 22 -1.44 6.14 -7.35
N GLY A 23 -0.68 6.33 -8.44
CA GLY A 23 -0.81 7.45 -9.37
C GLY A 23 -0.06 8.75 -9.00
N ARG A 24 0.86 8.75 -8.02
CA ARG A 24 1.70 9.92 -7.68
C ARG A 24 3.18 9.55 -7.52
N GLU A 25 4.07 10.40 -8.00
CA GLU A 25 5.53 10.17 -7.96
C GLU A 25 6.20 10.63 -6.65
N GLU A 26 5.54 11.46 -5.83
CA GLU A 26 6.14 12.04 -4.63
C GLU A 26 5.90 11.20 -3.36
N PRO A 27 6.91 11.08 -2.48
CA PRO A 27 6.77 10.42 -1.19
C PRO A 27 5.78 11.21 -0.33
N THR A 28 4.72 10.53 0.11
CA THR A 28 3.60 11.16 0.81
C THR A 28 3.75 11.13 2.32
N ILE A 29 4.71 10.37 2.85
CA ILE A 29 4.91 10.21 4.29
C ILE A 29 6.25 10.77 4.72
N ASN A 30 6.26 11.56 5.81
CA ASN A 30 7.50 12.02 6.40
C ASN A 30 8.14 10.89 7.23
N PRO A 31 9.37 10.44 6.90
CA PRO A 31 10.03 9.35 7.61
C PRO A 31 10.31 9.65 9.10
N SER A 32 10.35 10.93 9.48
CA SER A 32 10.48 11.36 10.89
C SER A 32 9.30 10.90 11.76
N LEU A 33 8.16 10.57 11.14
CA LEU A 33 6.98 10.06 11.85
C LEU A 33 7.20 8.63 12.38
N LEU A 34 8.18 7.88 11.86
CA LEU A 34 8.53 6.53 12.33
C LEU A 34 8.89 6.47 13.82
N ALA A 35 9.47 7.55 14.35
CA ALA A 35 9.83 7.64 15.76
C ALA A 35 8.60 7.61 16.69
N TYR A 36 7.44 8.00 16.17
CA TYR A 36 6.18 8.11 16.91
C TYR A 36 5.18 7.00 16.58
N LEU A 37 5.47 6.18 15.58
CA LEU A 37 4.58 5.11 15.13
C LEU A 37 5.03 3.77 15.67
N ASP A 38 4.11 3.00 16.26
CA ASP A 38 4.41 1.63 16.64
C ASP A 38 4.45 0.71 15.41
N ILE A 39 5.19 -0.39 15.52
CA ILE A 39 5.28 -1.40 14.48
C ILE A 39 3.92 -2.06 14.22
N ASP A 40 3.13 -2.26 15.28
CA ASP A 40 1.77 -2.79 15.19
C ASP A 40 0.82 -1.81 14.47
N ASP A 41 0.95 -0.51 14.73
CA ASP A 41 0.19 0.52 14.02
C ASP A 41 0.52 0.53 12.53
N LEU A 42 1.82 0.47 12.18
CA LEU A 42 2.27 0.38 10.79
C LEU A 42 1.73 -0.87 10.09
N LEU A 43 1.73 -2.03 10.77
CA LEU A 43 1.15 -3.26 10.23
C LEU A 43 -0.37 -3.11 10.00
N HIS A 44 -1.08 -2.50 10.94
CA HIS A 44 -2.52 -2.29 10.81
C HIS A 44 -2.88 -1.31 9.69
N ILE A 45 -2.11 -0.23 9.54
CA ILE A 45 -2.24 0.74 8.43
C ILE A 45 -2.01 0.04 7.09
N LYS A 46 -0.92 -0.74 6.99
CA LYS A 46 -0.61 -1.53 5.77
C LYS A 46 -1.74 -2.49 5.42
N ALA A 47 -2.31 -3.20 6.40
CA ALA A 47 -3.41 -4.14 6.18
C ALA A 47 -4.66 -3.44 5.62
N LYS A 48 -5.08 -2.32 6.23
CA LYS A 48 -6.23 -1.54 5.73
C LYS A 48 -6.01 -0.97 4.33
N LEU A 49 -4.79 -0.53 4.03
CA LEU A 49 -4.45 -0.03 2.70
C LEU A 49 -4.48 -1.14 1.66
N LEU A 50 -3.96 -2.33 1.98
CA LEU A 50 -4.04 -3.50 1.10
C LEU A 50 -5.49 -3.91 0.82
N GLU A 51 -6.35 -3.89 1.83
CA GLU A 51 -7.78 -4.14 1.66
C GLU A 51 -8.40 -3.14 0.68
N ARG A 52 -8.14 -1.85 0.89
CA ARG A 52 -8.65 -0.77 0.02
C ARG A 52 -8.11 -0.82 -1.41
N VAL A 53 -6.81 -1.07 -1.59
CA VAL A 53 -6.17 -1.21 -2.91
C VAL A 53 -6.66 -2.48 -3.62
N GLY A 54 -6.91 -3.56 -2.88
CA GLY A 54 -7.53 -4.78 -3.39
C GLY A 54 -8.94 -4.52 -3.93
N THR A 55 -9.78 -3.83 -3.15
CA THR A 55 -11.13 -3.44 -3.59
C THR A 55 -11.09 -2.54 -4.83
N LEU A 56 -10.22 -1.52 -4.83
CA LEU A 56 -10.03 -0.62 -5.98
C LEU A 56 -9.55 -1.37 -7.23
N SER A 57 -8.62 -2.33 -7.09
CA SER A 57 -8.14 -3.11 -8.22
C SER A 57 -9.23 -3.99 -8.83
N ASP A 58 -10.15 -4.51 -8.02
CA ASP A 58 -11.27 -5.31 -8.52
C ASP A 58 -12.35 -4.44 -9.18
N GLU A 59 -12.63 -3.25 -8.64
CA GLU A 59 -13.48 -2.25 -9.32
C GLU A 59 -12.86 -1.76 -10.64
N ASP A 60 -11.55 -1.46 -10.66
CA ASP A 60 -10.81 -1.04 -11.86
C ASP A 60 -10.84 -2.13 -12.94
N LYS A 61 -10.70 -3.42 -12.58
CA LYS A 61 -10.85 -4.53 -13.53
C LYS A 61 -12.27 -4.61 -14.09
N ILE A 62 -13.30 -4.46 -13.25
CA ILE A 62 -14.70 -4.48 -13.69
C ILE A 62 -14.97 -3.32 -14.65
N TRP A 63 -14.43 -2.15 -14.34
CA TRP A 63 -14.53 -0.95 -15.18
C TRP A 63 -13.84 -1.15 -16.54
N LEU A 64 -12.65 -1.75 -16.58
CA LEU A 64 -11.94 -2.10 -17.83
C LEU A 64 -12.69 -3.12 -18.70
N GLU A 65 -13.33 -4.13 -18.09
CA GLU A 65 -14.13 -5.13 -18.81
C GLU A 65 -15.42 -4.52 -19.41
N GLN A 66 -16.01 -3.50 -18.78
CA GLN A 66 -17.10 -2.73 -19.40
C GLN A 66 -16.64 -1.89 -20.60
N PHE A 67 -15.42 -1.36 -20.55
CA PHE A 67 -14.85 -0.57 -21.65
C PHE A 67 -14.50 -1.42 -22.88
N LYS A 68 -14.02 -2.67 -22.68
CA LYS A 68 -13.74 -3.61 -23.78
C LYS A 68 -14.97 -4.00 -24.61
N LYS A 69 -16.18 -3.91 -24.07
CA LYS A 69 -17.42 -4.23 -24.83
C LYS A 69 -17.76 -3.22 -25.93
N TYR A 70 -17.03 -2.11 -26.02
CA TYR A 70 -17.24 -1.06 -27.02
C TYR A 70 -16.10 -0.93 -28.04
N SER A 71 -15.17 -1.91 -28.10
CA SER A 71 -14.14 -2.00 -29.16
C SER A 71 -14.52 -3.01 -30.23
#